data_AF-A0A4Q6GLY0-F1
#
_entry.id   AF-A0A4Q6GLY0-F1
#
_cell.length_a   1.000
_cell.length_b   1.000
_cell.length_c   1.000
_cell.angle_alpha   90.00
_cell.angle_beta   90.00
_cell.angle_gamma   90.00
#
_symmetry.space_group_name_H-M   'P 1'
#
loop_
_entity.id
_entity.type
_entity.pdbx_description
1 polymer ?
#
loop_
_entity_poly.entity_id
_entity_poly.type
_entity_poly.pdbx_seq_one_letter_code
_entity_poly.pdbx_strand_id
1 'polypeptide(L)' 'MNRPFVSLCPEITRADALILIDWLEDECVTRHLSDSRHVSRFVEQVIGRVQLPILTHLFNQGGRFFMAHDR' A
#
# COMPACT_ATOMS: atom_id res chain seq x y z
N MET A 1 5.98 10.27 -28.60
CA MET A 1 4.88 9.54 -27.91
C MET A 1 4.85 10.02 -26.48
N ASN A 2 3.95 10.95 -26.12
CA ASN A 2 3.68 11.28 -24.71
C ASN A 2 2.46 10.48 -24.28
N ARG A 3 2.67 9.27 -23.80
CA ARG A 3 1.64 8.51 -23.08
C ARG A 3 2.05 8.50 -21.61
N PRO A 4 1.12 8.72 -20.66
CA PRO A 4 1.45 8.55 -19.25
C PRO A 4 1.92 7.09 -19.08
N PHE A 5 3.17 6.91 -18.71
CA PHE A 5 3.72 5.60 -18.44
C PHE A 5 3.73 5.45 -16.93
N VAL A 6 2.86 4.59 -16.40
CA VAL A 6 2.91 4.21 -15.00
C VAL A 6 3.91 3.06 -14.83
N SER A 7 4.80 3.19 -13.87
CA SER A 7 5.69 2.11 -13.45
C SER A 7 5.04 1.34 -12.31
N LEU A 8 4.97 0.01 -12.42
CA LEU A 8 4.45 -0.86 -11.37
C LEU A 8 5.61 -1.47 -10.58
N CYS A 9 5.72 -1.14 -9.29
CA CYS A 9 6.74 -1.65 -8.39
C CYS A 9 6.15 -2.73 -7.47
N PRO A 10 6.64 -3.98 -7.50
CA PRO A 10 6.18 -5.04 -6.60
C PRO A 10 6.82 -4.97 -5.21
N GLU A 11 7.90 -4.21 -5.03
CA GLU A 11 8.64 -4.10 -3.77
C GLU A 11 8.04 -3.01 -2.90
N ILE A 12 7.19 -3.41 -1.96
CA ILE A 12 6.52 -2.48 -1.06
C ILE A 12 7.46 -2.15 0.08
N THR A 13 7.92 -0.90 0.13
CA THR A 13 8.79 -0.43 1.20
C THR A 13 7.98 0.03 2.42
N ARG A 14 8.67 0.34 3.51
CA ARG A 14 8.06 0.99 4.67
C ARG A 14 7.46 2.36 4.32
N ALA A 15 8.10 3.12 3.43
CA ALA A 15 7.59 4.42 3.00
C ALA A 15 6.26 4.27 2.24
N ASP A 16 6.16 3.27 1.35
CA ASP A 16 4.91 2.96 0.65
C ASP A 16 3.80 2.57 1.63
N ALA A 17 4.12 1.77 2.65
CA ALA A 17 3.16 1.38 3.68
C ALA A 17 2.64 2.58 4.50
N LEU A 18 3.49 3.58 4.78
CA LEU A 18 3.06 4.82 5.45
C LEU A 18 2.12 5.66 4.57
N ILE A 19 2.40 5.74 3.26
CA ILE A 19 1.49 6.39 2.30
C ILE A 19 0.14 5.68 2.27
N LEU A 20 0.15 4.34 2.24
CA LEU A 20 -1.09 3.55 2.28
C LEU A 20 -1.90 3.79 3.55
N ILE A 21 -1.25 3.90 4.72
CA ILE A 21 -1.95 4.20 5.99
C ILE A 21 -2.67 5.55 5.89
N ASP A 22 -1.96 6.60 5.45
CA ASP A 22 -2.52 7.95 5.32
C ASP A 22 -3.76 7.97 4.39
N TRP A 23 -3.67 7.29 3.24
CA TRP A 23 -4.81 7.16 2.32
C TRP A 23 -5.99 6.37 2.90
N LEU A 24 -5.70 5.34 3.71
CA LEU A 24 -6.71 4.52 4.36
C LEU A 24 -7.32 5.17 5.61
N GLU A 25 -6.82 6.32 6.05
CA GLU A 25 -7.47 7.15 7.07
C GLU A 25 -8.46 8.15 6.46
N ASP A 26 -8.33 8.47 5.18
CA ASP A 26 -9.24 9.38 4.47
C ASP A 26 -10.58 8.70 4.14
N GLU A 27 -11.68 9.22 4.70
CA GLU A 27 -13.03 8.74 4.42
C GLU A 27 -13.44 8.93 2.95
N CYS A 28 -12.91 9.97 2.28
CA CYS A 28 -13.16 10.20 0.85
C CYS A 28 -12.57 9.08 -0.01
N VAL A 29 -11.50 8.41 0.44
CA VAL A 29 -10.89 7.27 -0.25
C VAL A 29 -11.59 5.98 0.17
N THR A 30 -11.66 5.72 1.48
CA THR A 30 -12.10 4.42 2.01
C THR A 30 -13.57 4.11 1.76
N ARG A 31 -14.44 5.12 1.61
CA ARG A 31 -15.86 4.91 1.24
C ARG A 31 -16.05 4.19 -0.10
N HIS A 32 -15.02 4.18 -0.95
CA HIS A 32 -15.04 3.54 -2.26
C HIS A 32 -14.33 2.18 -2.28
N LEU A 33 -13.71 1.77 -1.17
CA LEU A 33 -13.03 0.48 -1.04
C LEU A 33 -13.98 -0.58 -0.49
N SER A 34 -13.82 -1.82 -0.96
CA SER A 34 -14.53 -2.98 -0.41
C SER A 34 -13.93 -3.46 0.92
N ASP A 35 -12.76 -2.93 1.27
CA ASP A 35 -12.01 -3.33 2.45
C ASP A 35 -12.59 -2.76 3.75
N SER A 36 -12.28 -3.41 4.87
CA SER A 36 -12.66 -2.93 6.18
C SER A 36 -11.99 -1.59 6.49
N ARG A 37 -12.70 -0.70 7.19
CA ARG A 37 -12.15 0.54 7.78
C ARG A 37 -10.99 0.29 8.75
N HIS A 38 -10.73 -0.96 9.13
CA HIS A 38 -9.65 -1.34 10.05
C HIS A 38 -8.34 -1.71 9.36
N VAL A 39 -8.27 -1.69 8.03
CA VAL A 39 -7.05 -2.07 7.30
C VAL A 39 -5.88 -1.13 7.61
N SER A 40 -6.09 0.18 7.74
CA SER A 40 -5.03 1.14 8.13
C SER A 40 -4.33 0.72 9.43
N ARG A 41 -5.12 0.43 10.48
CA ARG A 41 -4.62 -0.02 11.78
C ARG A 41 -3.86 -1.34 11.70
N PHE A 42 -4.30 -2.26 10.84
CA PHE A 42 -3.58 -3.52 10.62
C PHE A 42 -2.19 -3.25 9.99
N VAL A 43 -2.14 -2.42 8.94
CA VAL A 43 -0.89 -2.03 8.29
C VAL A 43 0.06 -1.35 9.29
N GLU A 44 -0.45 -0.43 10.10
CA GLU A 44 0.31 0.28 11.14
C GLU A 44 0.93 -0.69 12.16
N GLN A 45 0.15 -1.66 12.66
CA GLN A 45 0.65 -2.67 13.60
C GLN A 45 1.73 -3.56 12.98
N VAL A 46 1.57 -3.95 11.72
CA VAL A 46 2.53 -4.79 11.00
C VAL A 46 3.85 -4.04 10.83
N ILE A 47 3.83 -2.79 10.36
CA ILE A 47 5.07 -2.01 10.20
C ILE A 47 5.71 -1.65 11.54
N GLY A 48 4.94 -1.48 12.61
CA GLY A 48 5.46 -1.21 13.95
C GLY A 48 6.24 -2.40 14.55
N ARG A 49 5.92 -3.62 14.13
CA ARG A 49 6.50 -4.86 14.69
C ARG A 49 7.59 -5.48 13.83
N VAL A 50 7.61 -5.17 12.54
CA VAL A 50 8.49 -5.84 11.57
C VAL A 50 9.61 -4.88 11.12
N GLN A 51 10.86 -5.37 11.14
CA GLN A 51 12.06 -4.65 10.69
C GLN A 51 12.55 -5.12 9.31
N LEU A 52 11.63 -5.51 8.42
CA LEU A 52 11.97 -5.90 7.06
C LEU A 52 12.02 -4.66 6.15
N PRO A 53 12.99 -4.59 5.21
CA PRO A 53 13.06 -3.48 4.26
C PRO A 53 11.93 -3.54 3.22
N ILE A 54 11.53 -4.76 2.82
CA ILE A 54 10.44 -5.02 1.87
C ILE A 54 9.32 -5.77 2.58
N LEU A 55 8.10 -5.28 2.42
CA LEU A 55 6.90 -5.69 3.14
C LEU A 55 5.86 -6.37 2.24
N THR A 56 6.14 -6.54 0.94
CA THR A 56 5.20 -7.08 -0.06
C THR A 56 4.48 -8.34 0.42
N HIS A 57 5.21 -9.29 1.01
CA HIS A 57 4.64 -10.57 1.48
C HIS A 57 3.65 -10.42 2.65
N LEU A 58 3.70 -9.31 3.38
CA LEU A 58 2.78 -9.02 4.49
C LEU A 58 1.44 -8.49 3.99
N PHE A 59 1.41 -7.91 2.78
CA PHE A 59 0.23 -7.27 2.21
C PHE A 59 -0.39 -8.05 1.07
N ASN A 60 0.41 -8.81 0.32
CA ASN A 60 -0.04 -9.40 -0.93
C ASN A 60 -0.98 -10.59 -0.76
N GLN A 61 -1.08 -11.20 0.43
CA GLN A 61 -1.90 -12.40 0.70
C GLN A 61 -1.72 -13.51 -0.34
N GLY A 62 -0.52 -13.66 -0.90
CA GLY A 62 -0.22 -14.61 -1.98
C GLY A 62 -0.66 -14.18 -3.39
N GLY A 63 -1.30 -13.02 -3.53
CA GLY A 63 -1.67 -12.39 -4.79
C GLY A 63 -0.59 -11.45 -5.36
N ARG A 64 -0.92 -10.83 -6.50
CA ARG A 64 -0.08 -9.80 -7.12
C ARG A 64 -0.42 -8.43 -6.51
N PHE A 65 0.58 -7.73 -6.01
CA PHE A 65 0.43 -6.44 -5.35
C PHE A 65 1.54 -5.50 -5.84
N PHE A 66 1.18 -4.27 -6.21
CA PHE A 66 2.10 -3.30 -6.79
C PHE A 66 1.78 -1.88 -6.33
N MET A 67 2.80 -1.06 -6.16
CA MET A 67 2.68 0.40 -6.15
C MET A 67 2.79 0.94 -7.57
N ALA A 68 1.91 1.88 -7.90
CA ALA A 68 1.94 2.61 -9.15
C ALA A 68 2.67 3.93 -8.95
N HIS A 69 3.72 4.17 -9.74
CA HIS A 69 4.46 5.43 -9.75
C HIS A 69 4.30 6.10 -11.11
N ASP A 70 4.04 7.41 -11.09
CA ASP A 70 4.18 8.23 -12.30
C ASP A 70 5.66 8.33 -12.70
N ARG A 71 5.94 8.42 -13.99
CA ARG A 71 7.30 8.34 -14.54
C ARG A 71 7.76 9.63 -15.19
#